data_AF-A0A7W7YMP7-F1
#
_entry.id   AF-A0A7W7YMP7-F1
#
_cell.length_a   1.000
_cell.length_b   1.000
_cell.length_c   1.000
_cell.angle_alpha   90.00
_cell.angle_beta   90.00
_cell.angle_gamma   90.00
#
_symmetry.space_group_name_H-M   'P 1'
#
loop_
_entity.id
_entity.type
_entity.pdbx_description
1 polymer ?
#
loop_
_entity_poly.entity_id
_entity_poly.type
_entity_poly.pdbx_seq_one_letter_code
_entity_poly.pdbx_strand_id
1 'polypeptide(L)'
;MRWSLPFFFTLTSLSAIQADTQSAMRVLRDECLGCHKPGKAKGGLLLTTREKMLIGGDNGTSVVPGKPAESPLYQLVLEEADPHMPPKKQLGKEQIAALQSWIQAGAAWDAAVFDELPKPSPVALSPLPAAYQPVLALAISPDEKRLAIAAGSRVHLHDLTQPQNPRMGSLSGHDETVQSVIWTADGKTVITGGFRQIKLWDAATQQSQGEIRANFVGNLTALALTNDQRTLFASDGEPGGAGFIHRVDLTEKKIIATWKAHDDTIYSLKLSPTGQSLASAAADKLARLWNVADGKLISSYEGHTNHVLSVAFNQDATQLATAGADREIKVWDVKSREQDVTLGDKKTVFTALAWTPDGKALVAITDKGSGSIYTELKKHDGAQRSDTAKQTKLNSTGNMLYSVAITGDAKKIFAGGDEGKVWLWDGAGKQTGSIAP
;
A
#
# COMPACT_ATOMS: atom_id res chain seq x y z
N MET A 1 38.65 60.09 33.72
CA MET A 1 38.80 59.35 35.00
C MET A 1 38.10 57.99 34.86
N ARG A 2 38.88 56.93 35.08
CA ARG A 2 38.57 55.57 35.58
C ARG A 2 37.25 54.80 35.25
N TRP A 3 37.46 53.59 34.67
CA TRP A 3 36.82 52.24 34.89
C TRP A 3 35.28 52.12 34.85
N SER A 4 34.63 51.13 34.19
CA SER A 4 34.69 49.67 34.45
C SER A 4 33.88 48.88 33.39
N LEU A 5 34.28 47.64 33.07
CA LEU A 5 33.47 46.60 32.39
C LEU A 5 32.27 46.16 33.25
N PRO A 6 31.24 45.53 32.63
CA PRO A 6 30.69 44.32 33.22
C PRO A 6 30.52 43.16 32.23
N PHE A 7 31.06 42.01 32.64
CA PHE A 7 30.55 40.65 32.51
C PHE A 7 29.46 40.36 31.47
N PHE A 8 29.84 39.62 30.41
CA PHE A 8 28.92 38.74 29.70
C PHE A 8 28.65 37.49 30.54
N PHE A 9 27.46 37.40 31.14
CA PHE A 9 26.90 36.12 31.56
C PHE A 9 26.38 35.41 30.30
N THR A 10 27.01 34.31 29.91
CA THR A 10 26.40 33.37 28.96
C THR A 10 25.19 32.73 29.64
N LEU A 11 23.99 33.17 29.27
CA LEU A 11 22.77 32.39 29.48
C LEU A 11 22.88 31.15 28.58
N THR A 12 23.41 30.06 29.11
CA THR A 12 23.07 28.72 28.61
C THR A 12 21.58 28.51 28.90
N SER A 13 20.80 28.36 27.84
CA SER A 13 19.36 28.22 27.88
C SER A 13 18.95 26.95 28.63
N LEU A 14 18.10 27.09 29.66
CA LEU A 14 17.50 25.95 30.37
C LEU A 14 16.78 24.96 29.40
N SER A 15 16.29 25.45 28.26
CA SER A 15 15.57 24.66 27.25
C SER A 15 16.45 23.66 26.50
N ALA A 16 17.74 23.95 26.27
CA ALA A 16 18.65 23.02 25.60
C ALA A 16 19.04 21.84 26.51
N ILE A 17 19.22 22.11 27.80
CA ILE A 17 19.56 21.09 28.82
C ILE A 17 18.41 20.09 29.02
N GLN A 18 17.16 20.55 28.94
CA GLN A 18 15.97 19.70 29.09
C GLN A 18 15.78 18.74 27.90
N ALA A 19 16.05 19.21 26.67
CA ALA A 19 15.97 18.39 25.47
C ALA A 19 17.06 17.28 25.44
N ASP A 20 18.27 17.60 25.92
CA ASP A 20 19.37 16.63 26.03
C ASP A 20 19.08 15.56 27.10
N THR A 21 18.55 15.98 28.25
CA THR A 21 18.15 15.08 29.35
C THR A 21 17.10 14.06 28.91
N GLN A 22 16.03 14.50 28.24
CA GLN A 22 14.98 13.57 27.80
C GLN A 22 15.47 12.59 26.74
N SER A 23 16.36 13.03 25.85
CA SER A 23 16.95 12.19 24.80
C SER A 23 17.79 11.07 25.41
N ALA A 24 18.69 11.40 26.35
CA ALA A 24 19.48 10.42 27.08
C ALA A 24 18.63 9.43 27.90
N MET A 25 17.59 9.92 28.59
CA MET A 25 16.69 9.04 29.36
C MET A 25 15.90 8.07 28.48
N ARG A 26 15.53 8.45 27.25
CA ARG A 26 14.91 7.53 26.29
C ARG A 26 15.88 6.43 25.88
N VAL A 27 17.15 6.75 25.64
CA VAL A 27 18.19 5.75 25.37
C VAL A 27 18.29 4.75 26.53
N LEU A 28 18.37 5.23 27.77
CA LEU A 28 18.43 4.35 28.96
C LEU A 28 17.15 3.49 29.12
N ARG A 29 15.98 4.05 28.81
CA ARG A 29 14.71 3.30 28.85
C ARG A 29 14.71 2.16 27.84
N ASP A 30 15.06 2.47 26.60
CA ASP A 30 14.90 1.57 25.47
C ASP A 30 16.02 0.50 25.44
N GLU A 31 17.24 0.88 25.82
CA GLU A 31 18.43 0.03 25.68
C GLU A 31 18.87 -0.64 27.00
N CYS A 32 18.50 -0.09 28.17
CA CYS A 32 18.95 -0.63 29.48
C CYS A 32 17.79 -1.23 30.30
N LEU A 33 16.67 -0.51 30.45
CA LEU A 33 15.55 -0.97 31.30
C LEU A 33 14.79 -2.18 30.73
N GLY A 34 14.96 -2.50 29.45
CA GLY A 34 14.45 -3.75 28.86
C GLY A 34 14.95 -5.01 29.58
N CYS A 35 16.18 -4.97 30.10
CA CYS A 35 16.86 -6.08 30.77
C CYS A 35 17.18 -5.82 32.26
N HIS A 36 17.12 -4.59 32.75
CA HIS A 36 17.54 -4.24 34.11
C HIS A 36 16.41 -3.65 34.97
N LYS A 37 15.25 -4.33 34.95
CA LYS A 37 14.04 -3.97 35.72
C LYS A 37 13.52 -5.14 36.56
N PRO A 38 12.64 -4.90 37.56
CA PRO A 38 11.98 -5.96 38.32
C PRO A 38 11.41 -7.04 37.39
N GLY A 39 11.69 -8.31 37.73
CA GLY A 39 11.29 -9.48 36.93
C GLY A 39 12.20 -9.82 35.75
N LYS A 40 13.16 -8.97 35.37
CA LYS A 40 14.10 -9.23 34.27
C LYS A 40 15.58 -8.98 34.58
N ALA A 41 15.94 -8.64 35.83
CA ALA A 41 17.27 -8.23 36.33
C ALA A 41 18.47 -9.11 35.90
N LYS A 42 18.81 -9.09 34.61
CA LYS A 42 19.93 -9.84 34.05
C LYS A 42 21.22 -9.33 34.66
N GLY A 43 22.12 -10.26 35.00
CA GLY A 43 23.39 -9.92 35.65
C GLY A 43 23.26 -9.34 37.06
N GLY A 44 22.11 -9.50 37.73
CA GLY A 44 21.89 -8.99 39.09
C GLY A 44 21.75 -7.46 39.19
N LEU A 45 21.53 -6.79 38.05
CA LEU A 45 21.48 -5.33 37.95
C LEU A 45 20.03 -4.85 37.88
N LEU A 46 19.67 -3.92 38.79
CA LEU A 46 18.40 -3.21 38.84
C LEU A 46 18.67 -1.72 38.67
N LEU A 47 18.23 -1.13 37.56
CA LEU A 47 18.52 0.27 37.22
C LEU A 47 17.28 1.18 37.30
N THR A 48 16.26 0.78 38.06
CA THR A 48 14.95 1.46 38.07
C THR A 48 14.87 2.72 38.91
N THR A 49 15.96 3.13 39.56
CA THR A 49 16.04 4.41 40.25
C THR A 49 17.19 5.23 39.70
N ARG A 50 17.09 6.55 39.86
CA ARG A 50 18.15 7.49 39.50
C ARG A 50 19.48 7.06 40.09
N GLU A 51 19.50 6.77 41.39
CA GLU A 51 20.71 6.43 42.13
C GLU A 51 21.31 5.14 41.59
N LYS A 52 20.50 4.09 41.40
CA LYS A 52 21.01 2.82 40.87
C LYS A 52 21.49 2.92 39.42
N MET A 53 20.84 3.75 38.60
CA MET A 53 21.27 4.00 37.22
C MET A 53 22.60 4.76 37.18
N LEU A 54 22.76 5.79 38.02
CA LEU A 54 23.98 6.58 38.10
C LEU A 54 25.14 5.79 38.73
N ILE A 55 24.85 4.81 39.58
CA ILE A 55 25.83 3.95 40.27
C ILE A 55 26.13 2.69 39.45
N GLY A 56 25.36 2.39 38.39
CA GLY A 56 25.55 1.19 37.57
C GLY A 56 25.15 -0.10 38.30
N GLY A 57 24.13 -0.05 39.17
CA GLY A 57 23.65 -1.18 39.96
C GLY A 57 23.78 -0.96 41.47
N ASP A 58 23.91 -2.07 42.20
CA ASP A 58 24.00 -2.06 43.66
C ASP A 58 25.45 -1.86 44.18
N ASN A 59 26.47 -1.92 43.30
CA ASN A 59 27.89 -1.97 43.72
C ASN A 59 28.88 -1.12 42.88
N GLY A 60 28.43 -0.24 41.98
CA GLY A 60 29.35 0.55 41.13
C GLY A 60 29.70 1.93 41.69
N THR A 61 30.54 2.69 40.98
CA THR A 61 30.88 4.08 41.32
C THR A 61 29.86 5.02 40.66
N SER A 62 29.35 6.01 41.40
CA SER A 62 28.40 6.99 40.84
C SER A 62 29.03 7.81 39.71
N VAL A 63 28.24 8.16 38.69
CA VAL A 63 28.54 9.25 37.75
C VAL A 63 28.92 10.49 38.55
N VAL A 64 30.13 11.01 38.33
CA VAL A 64 30.66 12.18 39.06
C VAL A 64 30.38 13.45 38.24
N PRO A 65 29.54 14.38 38.73
CA PRO A 65 29.27 15.62 38.03
C PRO A 65 30.54 16.41 37.73
N GLY A 66 30.70 16.89 36.49
CA GLY A 66 31.89 17.63 36.05
C GLY A 66 33.12 16.75 35.73
N LYS A 67 33.02 15.43 35.90
CA LYS A 67 34.08 14.47 35.57
C LYS A 67 33.55 13.30 34.73
N PRO A 68 33.08 13.58 33.50
CA PRO A 68 32.41 12.62 32.64
C PRO A 68 33.28 11.37 32.36
N ALA A 69 34.58 11.56 32.14
CA ALA A 69 35.51 10.48 31.84
C ALA A 69 35.73 9.49 33.01
N GLU A 70 35.45 9.90 34.26
CA GLU A 70 35.55 9.03 35.44
C GLU A 70 34.27 8.18 35.64
N SER A 71 33.22 8.44 34.85
CA SER A 71 31.92 7.75 35.00
C SER A 71 31.93 6.37 34.33
N PRO A 72 31.61 5.28 35.03
CA PRO A 72 31.59 3.93 34.42
C PRO A 72 30.64 3.82 33.23
N LEU A 73 29.46 4.44 33.32
CA LEU A 73 28.51 4.48 32.21
C LEU A 73 29.09 5.19 30.97
N TYR A 74 29.87 6.26 31.15
CA TYR A 74 30.52 6.98 30.06
C TYR A 74 31.54 6.11 29.33
N GLN A 75 32.31 5.31 30.09
CA GLN A 75 33.30 4.38 29.54
C GLN A 75 32.64 3.19 28.83
N LEU A 76 31.51 2.70 29.33
CA LEU A 76 30.78 1.57 28.76
C LEU A 76 30.13 1.86 27.40
N VAL A 77 29.79 3.12 27.15
CA VAL A 77 29.10 3.54 25.92
C VAL A 77 30.02 4.14 24.87
N LEU A 78 31.35 4.12 25.08
CA LEU A 78 32.29 4.56 24.04
C LEU A 78 32.14 3.71 22.78
N GLU A 79 32.34 4.32 21.60
CA GLU A 79 32.16 3.65 20.31
C GLU A 79 33.09 2.41 20.19
N GLU A 80 34.27 2.50 20.79
CA GLU A 80 35.30 1.48 20.88
C GLU A 80 35.17 0.51 22.06
N ALA A 81 34.20 0.70 22.97
CA ALA A 81 34.02 -0.19 24.11
C ALA A 81 33.45 -1.55 23.67
N ASP A 82 33.88 -2.64 24.34
CA ASP A 82 33.30 -3.98 24.11
C ASP A 82 31.79 -3.93 24.41
N PRO A 83 30.91 -4.46 23.54
CA PRO A 83 29.48 -4.55 23.87
C PRO A 83 29.25 -5.52 25.04
N HIS A 84 28.83 -4.97 26.18
CA HIS A 84 28.65 -5.74 27.42
C HIS A 84 27.23 -6.33 27.57
N MET A 85 26.26 -5.95 26.73
CA MET A 85 24.86 -6.37 26.82
C MET A 85 24.50 -7.39 25.71
N PRO A 86 23.80 -8.50 26.01
CA PRO A 86 23.31 -9.45 24.99
C PRO A 86 21.98 -8.99 24.35
N PRO A 87 21.81 -9.08 23.01
CA PRO A 87 22.82 -9.45 22.02
C PRO A 87 23.95 -8.41 21.96
N LYS A 88 25.21 -8.86 21.82
CA LYS A 88 26.41 -8.01 21.81
C LYS A 88 26.36 -7.03 20.62
N LYS A 89 25.70 -5.90 20.82
CA LYS A 89 25.54 -4.82 19.87
C LYS A 89 25.81 -3.51 20.61
N GLN A 90 26.69 -2.70 20.05
CA GLN A 90 26.98 -1.37 20.59
C GLN A 90 25.83 -0.40 20.26
N LEU A 91 25.67 0.64 21.09
CA LEU A 91 24.76 1.74 20.83
C LEU A 91 25.13 2.49 19.53
N GLY A 92 24.14 3.10 18.88
CA GLY A 92 24.37 3.96 17.72
C GLY A 92 25.06 5.27 18.11
N LYS A 93 25.76 5.90 17.15
CA LYS A 93 26.54 7.15 17.38
C LYS A 93 25.73 8.27 18.04
N GLU A 94 24.49 8.46 17.62
CA GLU A 94 23.60 9.48 18.20
C GLU A 94 23.19 9.15 19.64
N GLN A 95 22.96 7.87 19.95
CA GLN A 95 22.63 7.40 21.29
C GLN A 95 23.83 7.57 22.23
N ILE A 96 25.04 7.24 21.76
CA ILE A 96 26.30 7.47 22.48
C ILE A 96 26.48 8.96 22.76
N ALA A 97 26.36 9.80 21.73
CA ALA A 97 26.52 11.25 21.87
C ALA A 97 25.51 11.85 22.87
N ALA A 98 24.25 11.40 22.85
CA ALA A 98 23.23 11.83 23.79
C ALA A 98 23.58 11.46 25.24
N LEU A 99 24.02 10.21 25.49
CA LEU A 99 24.44 9.79 26.84
C LEU A 99 25.68 10.54 27.31
N GLN A 100 26.66 10.77 26.44
CA GLN A 100 27.88 11.50 26.77
C GLN A 100 27.58 12.97 27.10
N SER A 101 26.78 13.65 26.28
CA SER A 101 26.37 15.04 26.51
C SER A 101 25.60 15.16 27.83
N TRP A 102 24.66 14.25 28.08
CA TRP A 102 23.90 14.21 29.32
C TRP A 102 24.77 14.00 30.56
N ILE A 103 25.74 13.09 30.51
CA ILE A 103 26.70 12.87 31.61
C ILE A 103 27.57 14.13 31.82
N GLN A 104 28.05 14.75 30.73
CA GLN A 104 28.82 15.99 30.77
C GLN A 104 28.03 17.16 31.38
N ALA A 105 26.73 17.23 31.10
CA ALA A 105 25.81 18.22 31.63
C ALA A 105 25.40 17.96 33.10
N GLY A 106 25.95 16.94 33.76
CA GLY A 106 25.70 16.63 35.16
C GLY A 106 24.59 15.61 35.42
N ALA A 107 24.18 14.87 34.39
CA ALA A 107 23.25 13.74 34.48
C ALA A 107 21.94 14.09 35.20
N ALA A 108 21.31 15.19 34.80
CA ALA A 108 20.01 15.61 35.31
C ALA A 108 18.96 14.51 35.12
N TRP A 109 18.02 14.36 36.06
CA TRP A 109 17.07 13.25 36.04
C TRP A 109 15.63 13.69 35.79
N ASP A 110 15.01 13.16 34.73
CA ASP A 110 13.60 13.33 34.41
C ASP A 110 12.90 11.96 34.46
N ALA A 111 12.22 11.68 35.58
CA ALA A 111 11.55 10.40 35.79
C ALA A 111 10.34 10.20 34.85
N ALA A 112 9.74 11.29 34.34
CA ALA A 112 8.53 11.23 33.51
C ALA A 112 8.78 10.57 32.14
N VAL A 113 10.04 10.45 31.71
CA VAL A 113 10.43 9.77 30.46
C VAL A 113 10.22 8.25 30.54
N PHE A 114 10.29 7.70 31.76
CA PHE A 114 10.13 6.27 32.03
C PHE A 114 8.67 5.87 32.27
N ASP A 115 7.78 6.85 32.46
CA ASP A 115 6.35 6.59 32.52
C ASP A 115 5.89 5.99 31.19
N GLU A 116 5.03 4.98 31.28
CA GLU A 116 4.44 4.38 30.09
C GLU A 116 3.62 5.47 29.38
N LEU A 117 4.04 5.86 28.17
CA LEU A 117 3.31 6.86 27.39
C LEU A 117 1.86 6.39 27.28
N PRO A 118 0.88 7.26 27.57
CA PRO A 118 -0.52 6.89 27.44
C PRO A 118 -0.70 6.38 26.01
N LYS A 119 -1.32 5.21 25.87
CA LYS A 119 -1.71 4.68 24.57
C LYS A 119 -2.40 5.82 23.82
N PRO A 120 -1.94 6.22 22.63
CA PRO A 120 -2.56 7.32 21.92
C PRO A 120 -4.07 7.02 21.82
N SER A 121 -4.87 7.93 22.35
CA SER A 121 -6.32 7.82 22.25
C SER A 121 -6.68 7.84 20.77
N PRO A 122 -7.53 6.91 20.29
CA PRO A 122 -8.02 6.96 18.92
C PRO A 122 -8.65 8.33 18.67
N VAL A 123 -8.05 9.10 17.77
CA VAL A 123 -8.65 10.36 17.29
C VAL A 123 -9.56 9.98 16.14
N ALA A 124 -10.84 10.36 16.24
CA ALA A 124 -11.75 10.27 15.10
C ALA A 124 -11.24 11.23 14.01
N LEU A 125 -10.80 10.67 12.88
CA LEU A 125 -10.35 11.47 11.74
C LEU A 125 -11.54 12.19 11.12
N SER A 126 -11.35 13.47 10.78
CA SER A 126 -12.32 14.22 9.98
C SER A 126 -12.48 13.56 8.60
N PRO A 127 -13.69 13.60 8.00
CA PRO A 127 -13.89 13.09 6.64
C PRO A 127 -13.01 13.85 5.64
N LEU A 128 -12.51 13.15 4.62
CA LEU A 128 -11.73 13.76 3.54
C LEU A 128 -12.54 14.88 2.84
N PRO A 129 -11.88 15.97 2.39
CA PRO A 129 -12.53 17.04 1.64
C PRO A 129 -13.32 16.50 0.43
N ALA A 130 -14.51 17.05 0.20
CA ALA A 130 -15.41 16.58 -0.86
C ALA A 130 -14.88 16.76 -2.30
N ALA A 131 -13.84 17.58 -2.49
CA ALA A 131 -13.45 18.06 -3.82
C ALA A 131 -12.60 17.08 -4.65
N TYR A 132 -12.06 16.01 -4.07
CA TYR A 132 -11.31 14.99 -4.80
C TYR A 132 -11.70 13.58 -4.35
N GLN A 133 -12.53 12.92 -5.16
CA GLN A 133 -13.03 11.56 -4.89
C GLN A 133 -12.87 10.69 -6.13
N PRO A 134 -11.62 10.41 -6.58
CA PRO A 134 -11.38 9.64 -7.80
C PRO A 134 -12.00 8.26 -7.69
N VAL A 135 -12.50 7.74 -8.83
CA VAL A 135 -13.00 6.37 -8.92
C VAL A 135 -11.84 5.42 -9.23
N LEU A 136 -11.06 5.10 -8.20
CA LEU A 136 -9.87 4.25 -8.33
C LEU A 136 -10.20 2.79 -8.65
N ALA A 137 -11.39 2.33 -8.26
CA ALA A 137 -11.87 1.00 -8.62
C ALA A 137 -13.38 0.96 -8.80
N LEU A 138 -13.84 0.05 -9.65
CA LEU A 138 -15.24 -0.26 -9.82
C LEU A 138 -15.41 -1.74 -10.18
N ALA A 139 -16.56 -2.32 -9.84
CA ALA A 139 -16.84 -3.73 -10.13
C ALA A 139 -18.33 -3.96 -10.36
N ILE A 140 -18.66 -4.66 -11.45
CA ILE A 140 -20.02 -5.11 -11.75
C ILE A 140 -20.29 -6.39 -10.95
N SER A 141 -21.48 -6.53 -10.37
CA SER A 141 -21.89 -7.74 -9.67
C SER A 141 -22.03 -8.93 -10.64
N PRO A 142 -21.86 -10.19 -10.18
CA PRO A 142 -21.93 -11.35 -11.06
C PRO A 142 -23.26 -11.54 -11.80
N ASP A 143 -24.36 -11.03 -11.23
CA ASP A 143 -25.69 -11.02 -11.87
C ASP A 143 -25.92 -9.83 -12.82
N GLU A 144 -24.93 -8.96 -12.96
CA GLU A 144 -24.91 -7.73 -13.77
C GLU A 144 -25.97 -6.69 -13.41
N LYS A 145 -26.60 -6.84 -12.24
CA LYS A 145 -27.65 -5.92 -11.78
C LYS A 145 -27.12 -4.76 -10.97
N ARG A 146 -25.89 -4.84 -10.45
CA ARG A 146 -25.32 -3.83 -9.57
C ARG A 146 -23.92 -3.44 -10.00
N LEU A 147 -23.57 -2.18 -9.73
CA LEU A 147 -22.24 -1.63 -9.89
C LEU A 147 -21.77 -1.09 -8.53
N ALA A 148 -20.61 -1.55 -8.07
CA ALA A 148 -19.90 -0.96 -6.96
C ALA A 148 -18.87 0.04 -7.48
N ILE A 149 -18.91 1.27 -6.99
CA ILE A 149 -18.03 2.38 -7.39
C ILE A 149 -17.25 2.84 -6.17
N ALA A 150 -15.95 2.61 -6.12
CA ALA A 150 -15.07 3.09 -5.05
C ALA A 150 -14.64 4.53 -5.34
N ALA A 151 -15.32 5.51 -4.71
CA ALA A 151 -15.07 6.94 -4.87
C ALA A 151 -14.64 7.55 -3.53
N GLY A 152 -13.39 8.02 -3.46
CA GLY A 152 -12.81 8.46 -2.19
C GLY A 152 -12.84 7.33 -1.15
N SER A 153 -13.21 7.63 0.10
CA SER A 153 -13.28 6.65 1.19
C SER A 153 -14.58 5.83 1.26
N ARG A 154 -15.40 5.89 0.22
CA ARG A 154 -16.72 5.22 0.17
C ARG A 154 -16.84 4.34 -1.06
N VAL A 155 -17.73 3.36 -0.97
CA VAL A 155 -18.19 2.60 -2.13
C VAL A 155 -19.68 2.82 -2.35
N HIS A 156 -20.07 3.35 -3.50
CA HIS A 156 -21.45 3.54 -3.88
C HIS A 156 -21.97 2.32 -4.62
N LEU A 157 -23.15 1.82 -4.24
CA LEU A 157 -23.84 0.75 -4.96
C LEU A 157 -24.90 1.37 -5.86
N HIS A 158 -24.91 0.98 -7.13
CA HIS A 158 -25.83 1.46 -8.15
C HIS A 158 -26.61 0.32 -8.78
N ASP A 159 -27.88 0.55 -9.10
CA ASP A 159 -28.76 -0.41 -9.76
C ASP A 159 -28.65 -0.27 -11.29
N LEU A 160 -28.08 -1.26 -11.96
CA LEU A 160 -27.90 -1.28 -13.42
C LEU A 160 -29.15 -1.70 -14.20
N THR A 161 -30.21 -2.14 -13.50
CA THR A 161 -31.47 -2.57 -14.13
C THR A 161 -32.39 -1.39 -14.44
N GLN A 162 -32.14 -0.24 -13.81
CA GLN A 162 -32.93 0.98 -13.95
C GLN A 162 -32.24 2.00 -14.87
N PRO A 163 -33.00 2.84 -15.60
CA PRO A 163 -32.42 3.96 -16.34
C PRO A 163 -31.60 4.88 -15.43
N GLN A 164 -30.53 5.46 -15.97
CA GLN A 164 -29.61 6.37 -15.26
C GLN A 164 -28.81 5.76 -14.10
N ASN A 165 -28.93 4.44 -13.87
CA ASN A 165 -28.18 3.70 -12.85
C ASN A 165 -28.26 4.35 -11.44
N PRO A 166 -29.45 4.46 -10.83
CA PRO A 166 -29.64 5.18 -9.58
C PRO A 166 -28.83 4.56 -8.44
N ARG A 167 -28.39 5.40 -7.50
CA ARG A 167 -27.68 4.97 -6.30
C ARG A 167 -28.64 4.25 -5.35
N MET A 168 -28.28 3.03 -4.96
CA MET A 168 -28.97 2.20 -3.96
C MET A 168 -28.52 2.52 -2.53
N GLY A 169 -27.29 3.01 -2.38
CA GLY A 169 -26.73 3.41 -1.09
C GLY A 169 -25.21 3.46 -1.11
N SER A 170 -24.58 3.47 0.07
CA SER A 170 -23.13 3.60 0.21
C SER A 170 -22.57 2.78 1.37
N LEU A 171 -21.41 2.19 1.12
CA LEU A 171 -20.59 1.47 2.08
C LEU A 171 -19.54 2.45 2.61
N SER A 172 -19.63 2.79 3.90
CA SER A 172 -18.79 3.80 4.55
C SER A 172 -18.06 3.20 5.74
N GLY A 173 -16.79 3.59 5.93
CA GLY A 173 -16.00 3.16 7.09
C GLY A 173 -14.51 2.95 6.81
N HIS A 174 -14.04 3.16 5.57
CA HIS A 174 -12.61 3.29 5.29
C HIS A 174 -12.09 4.65 5.74
N ASP A 175 -10.86 4.66 6.23
CA ASP A 175 -10.19 5.85 6.75
C ASP A 175 -9.62 6.73 5.62
N GLU A 176 -9.23 6.09 4.52
CA GLU A 176 -8.69 6.73 3.31
C GLU A 176 -9.39 6.22 2.05
N THR A 177 -8.89 6.61 0.88
CA THR A 177 -9.42 6.22 -0.41
C THR A 177 -9.45 4.69 -0.58
N VAL A 178 -10.59 4.17 -1.01
CA VAL A 178 -10.76 2.79 -1.41
C VAL A 178 -10.12 2.62 -2.79
N GLN A 179 -9.10 1.76 -2.89
CA GLN A 179 -8.35 1.57 -4.13
C GLN A 179 -8.73 0.29 -4.87
N SER A 180 -9.44 -0.61 -4.21
CA SER A 180 -9.82 -1.90 -4.79
C SER A 180 -11.21 -2.31 -4.31
N VAL A 181 -12.00 -2.86 -5.22
CA VAL A 181 -13.34 -3.40 -4.95
C VAL A 181 -13.59 -4.63 -5.80
N ILE A 182 -14.12 -5.69 -5.19
CA ILE A 182 -14.56 -6.90 -5.87
C ILE A 182 -15.85 -7.43 -5.24
N TRP A 183 -16.57 -8.27 -5.99
CA TRP A 183 -17.74 -8.99 -5.51
C TRP A 183 -17.40 -10.45 -5.23
N THR A 184 -18.07 -11.05 -4.26
CA THR A 184 -18.18 -12.51 -4.17
C THR A 184 -18.98 -13.02 -5.38
N ALA A 185 -18.71 -14.26 -5.81
CA ALA A 185 -19.33 -14.86 -6.99
C ALA A 185 -20.85 -15.05 -6.84
N ASP A 186 -21.35 -15.14 -5.60
CA ASP A 186 -22.79 -15.16 -5.30
C ASP A 186 -23.42 -13.75 -5.28
N GLY A 187 -22.62 -12.69 -5.44
CA GLY A 187 -23.05 -11.30 -5.41
C GLY A 187 -23.56 -10.80 -4.06
N LYS A 188 -23.38 -11.57 -2.97
CA LYS A 188 -23.91 -11.20 -1.65
C LYS A 188 -22.97 -10.30 -0.85
N THR A 189 -21.67 -10.37 -1.12
CA THR A 189 -20.67 -9.62 -0.38
C THR A 189 -19.82 -8.77 -1.32
N VAL A 190 -19.61 -7.51 -0.92
CA VAL A 190 -18.62 -6.63 -1.54
C VAL A 190 -17.37 -6.65 -0.65
N ILE A 191 -16.19 -6.83 -1.25
CA ILE A 191 -14.91 -6.79 -0.54
C ILE A 191 -14.15 -5.56 -1.04
N THR A 192 -13.68 -4.73 -0.11
CA THR A 192 -13.02 -3.46 -0.45
C THR A 192 -11.70 -3.31 0.28
N GLY A 193 -10.68 -2.84 -0.45
CA GLY A 193 -9.34 -2.57 0.08
C GLY A 193 -9.06 -1.07 0.13
N GLY A 194 -8.58 -0.61 1.27
CA GLY A 194 -8.16 0.78 1.50
C GLY A 194 -6.80 0.82 2.20
N PHE A 195 -6.49 1.91 2.91
CA PHE A 195 -5.25 1.99 3.67
C PHE A 195 -5.23 0.97 4.82
N ARG A 196 -4.32 -0.02 4.71
CA ARG A 196 -4.04 -1.06 5.71
C ARG A 196 -5.24 -1.90 6.15
N GLN A 197 -6.29 -1.95 5.34
CA GLN A 197 -7.51 -2.66 5.72
C GLN A 197 -8.28 -3.24 4.53
N ILE A 198 -8.82 -4.42 4.75
CA ILE A 198 -9.86 -5.05 3.93
C ILE A 198 -11.16 -4.99 4.72
N LYS A 199 -12.26 -4.60 4.08
CA LYS A 199 -13.61 -4.63 4.66
C LYS A 199 -14.53 -5.49 3.80
N LEU A 200 -15.40 -6.24 4.48
CA LEU A 200 -16.43 -7.06 3.87
C LEU A 200 -17.79 -6.45 4.18
N TRP A 201 -18.65 -6.35 3.18
CA TRP A 201 -19.95 -5.70 3.29
C TRP A 201 -21.03 -6.60 2.75
N ASP A 202 -22.13 -6.72 3.49
CA ASP A 202 -23.33 -7.33 2.97
C ASP A 202 -23.94 -6.40 1.92
N ALA A 203 -24.08 -6.88 0.69
CA ALA A 203 -24.50 -6.06 -0.42
C ALA A 203 -26.00 -5.71 -0.40
N ALA A 204 -26.81 -6.44 0.38
CA ALA A 204 -28.25 -6.19 0.50
C ALA A 204 -28.55 -5.22 1.65
N THR A 205 -27.99 -5.47 2.82
CA THR A 205 -28.19 -4.65 4.03
C THR A 205 -27.22 -3.47 4.11
N GLN A 206 -26.14 -3.48 3.32
CA GLN A 206 -25.06 -2.48 3.30
C GLN A 206 -24.30 -2.38 4.64
N GLN A 207 -24.46 -3.38 5.51
CA GLN A 207 -23.77 -3.45 6.79
C GLN A 207 -22.40 -4.12 6.67
N SER A 208 -21.46 -3.71 7.53
CA SER A 208 -20.16 -4.37 7.63
C SER A 208 -20.32 -5.80 8.16
N GLN A 209 -19.72 -6.76 7.47
CA GLN A 209 -19.62 -8.16 7.87
C GLN A 209 -18.28 -8.46 8.56
N GLY A 210 -17.39 -7.47 8.66
CA GLY A 210 -16.10 -7.57 9.34
C GLY A 210 -14.97 -6.90 8.55
N GLU A 211 -13.78 -6.87 9.18
CA GLU A 211 -12.59 -6.27 8.61
C GLU A 211 -11.32 -7.08 8.94
N ILE A 212 -10.29 -6.87 8.13
CA ILE A 212 -8.96 -7.48 8.27
C ILE A 212 -7.93 -6.36 8.22
N ARG A 213 -7.17 -6.16 9.31
CA ARG A 213 -6.17 -5.07 9.44
C ARG A 213 -4.72 -5.53 9.67
N ALA A 214 -4.50 -6.83 9.91
CA ALA A 214 -3.19 -7.30 10.36
C ALA A 214 -2.14 -7.27 9.24
N ASN A 215 -0.95 -6.73 9.53
CA ASN A 215 0.27 -6.80 8.71
C ASN A 215 0.26 -6.15 7.32
N PHE A 216 -0.72 -5.28 7.04
CA PHE A 216 -0.63 -4.39 5.89
C PHE A 216 0.18 -3.13 6.26
N VAL A 217 1.09 -2.72 5.39
CA VAL A 217 1.98 -1.56 5.57
C VAL A 217 1.49 -0.32 4.83
N GLY A 218 0.64 -0.46 3.82
CA GLY A 218 0.16 0.67 3.02
C GLY A 218 -1.21 0.49 2.38
N ASN A 219 -1.40 1.09 1.21
CA ASN A 219 -2.65 1.03 0.46
C ASN A 219 -2.85 -0.33 -0.19
N LEU A 220 -4.06 -0.89 -0.05
CA LEU A 220 -4.42 -2.12 -0.73
C LEU A 220 -4.85 -1.83 -2.18
N THR A 221 -3.86 -1.78 -3.07
CA THR A 221 -4.01 -1.33 -4.46
C THR A 221 -4.82 -2.28 -5.34
N ALA A 222 -4.80 -3.59 -5.05
CA ALA A 222 -5.54 -4.57 -5.82
C ALA A 222 -5.98 -5.78 -4.99
N LEU A 223 -7.11 -6.37 -5.41
CA LEU A 223 -7.72 -7.56 -4.80
C LEU A 223 -8.07 -8.58 -5.89
N ALA A 224 -7.91 -9.87 -5.58
CA ALA A 224 -8.36 -10.97 -6.44
C ALA A 224 -8.86 -12.16 -5.61
N LEU A 225 -10.11 -12.57 -5.82
CA LEU A 225 -10.77 -13.65 -5.07
C LEU A 225 -10.82 -14.93 -5.90
N THR A 226 -10.42 -16.06 -5.30
CA THR A 226 -10.51 -17.37 -5.94
C THR A 226 -11.96 -17.78 -6.22
N ASN A 227 -12.15 -18.61 -7.25
CA ASN A 227 -13.49 -19.07 -7.68
C ASN A 227 -14.25 -19.83 -6.57
N ASP A 228 -13.54 -20.47 -5.64
CA ASP A 228 -14.14 -21.14 -4.47
C ASP A 228 -14.56 -20.16 -3.35
N GLN A 229 -14.26 -18.87 -3.50
CA GLN A 229 -14.56 -17.76 -2.60
C GLN A 229 -13.90 -17.87 -1.21
N ARG A 230 -12.86 -18.70 -1.07
CA ARG A 230 -12.18 -18.93 0.21
C ARG A 230 -10.90 -18.12 0.36
N THR A 231 -10.16 -17.96 -0.74
CA THR A 231 -8.85 -17.30 -0.73
C THR A 231 -8.91 -15.96 -1.44
N LEU A 232 -8.59 -14.91 -0.71
CA LEU A 232 -8.40 -13.57 -1.26
C LEU A 232 -6.92 -13.27 -1.38
N PHE A 233 -6.48 -12.81 -2.55
CA PHE A 233 -5.19 -12.18 -2.73
C PHE A 233 -5.34 -10.67 -2.65
N ALA A 234 -4.48 -10.04 -1.87
CA ALA A 234 -4.40 -8.59 -1.74
C ALA A 234 -2.96 -8.14 -1.97
N SER A 235 -2.76 -7.03 -2.67
CA SER A 235 -1.46 -6.38 -2.75
C SER A 235 -1.41 -5.13 -1.92
N ASP A 236 -0.27 -4.90 -1.28
CA ASP A 236 0.04 -3.64 -0.62
C ASP A 236 1.54 -3.28 -0.79
N GLY A 237 1.95 -2.17 -0.20
CA GLY A 237 3.33 -1.73 -0.13
C GLY A 237 3.44 -0.31 0.43
N GLU A 238 4.63 0.05 0.88
CA GLU A 238 4.94 1.45 1.16
C GLU A 238 5.08 2.21 -0.17
N PRO A 239 4.66 3.49 -0.24
CA PRO A 239 4.87 4.30 -1.44
C PRO A 239 6.36 4.32 -1.87
N GLY A 240 6.65 3.85 -3.08
CA GLY A 240 8.01 3.72 -3.61
C GLY A 240 8.85 2.62 -2.97
N GLY A 241 8.24 1.77 -2.14
CA GLY A 241 8.84 0.59 -1.54
C GLY A 241 8.40 -0.69 -2.24
N ALA A 242 8.90 -1.82 -1.75
CA ALA A 242 8.58 -3.13 -2.29
C ALA A 242 7.07 -3.44 -2.22
N GLY A 243 6.54 -4.03 -3.29
CA GLY A 243 5.18 -4.53 -3.35
C GLY A 243 5.07 -5.96 -2.81
N PHE A 244 4.09 -6.19 -1.94
CA PHE A 244 3.81 -7.50 -1.34
C PHE A 244 2.48 -8.04 -1.85
N ILE A 245 2.40 -9.37 -1.96
CA ILE A 245 1.12 -10.07 -2.12
C ILE A 245 0.86 -10.86 -0.84
N HIS A 246 -0.37 -10.72 -0.36
CA HIS A 246 -0.91 -11.43 0.79
C HIS A 246 -1.95 -12.42 0.32
N ARG A 247 -1.86 -13.66 0.82
CA ARG A 247 -2.91 -14.66 0.72
C ARG A 247 -3.72 -14.63 2.00
N VAL A 248 -5.02 -14.41 1.89
CA VAL A 248 -5.95 -14.22 2.98
C VAL A 248 -7.01 -15.32 2.94
N ASP A 249 -7.22 -16.00 4.07
CA ASP A 249 -8.36 -16.89 4.25
C ASP A 249 -9.56 -16.06 4.70
N LEU A 250 -10.65 -16.06 3.91
CA LEU A 250 -11.85 -15.28 4.22
C LEU A 250 -12.77 -15.92 5.26
N THR A 251 -12.65 -17.23 5.49
CA THR A 251 -13.39 -17.92 6.55
C THR A 251 -12.84 -17.51 7.91
N GLU A 252 -11.51 -17.53 8.02
CA GLU A 252 -10.79 -17.18 9.24
C GLU A 252 -10.46 -15.68 9.33
N LYS A 253 -10.64 -14.92 8.24
CA LYS A 253 -10.31 -13.49 8.13
C LYS A 253 -8.86 -13.18 8.53
N LYS A 254 -7.94 -14.06 8.15
CA LYS A 254 -6.52 -13.98 8.51
C LYS A 254 -5.61 -14.02 7.28
N ILE A 255 -4.49 -13.33 7.35
CA ILE A 255 -3.40 -13.51 6.39
C ILE A 255 -2.73 -14.85 6.69
N ILE A 256 -2.64 -15.71 5.68
CA ILE A 256 -2.04 -17.05 5.77
C ILE A 256 -0.68 -17.16 5.08
N ALA A 257 -0.37 -16.25 4.15
CA ALA A 257 0.96 -16.11 3.56
C ALA A 257 1.19 -14.68 3.08
N THR A 258 2.45 -14.24 3.12
CA THR A 258 2.91 -12.97 2.56
C THR A 258 4.22 -13.22 1.85
N TRP A 259 4.39 -12.66 0.65
CA TRP A 259 5.69 -12.66 -0.02
C TRP A 259 5.95 -11.33 -0.71
N LYS A 260 7.23 -10.96 -0.79
CA LYS A 260 7.68 -9.85 -1.63
C LYS A 260 7.48 -10.25 -3.08
N ALA A 261 6.55 -9.59 -3.76
CA ALA A 261 6.18 -9.94 -5.12
C ALA A 261 6.85 -9.03 -6.15
N HIS A 262 7.12 -7.76 -5.81
CA HIS A 262 7.77 -6.79 -6.68
C HIS A 262 8.75 -5.91 -5.90
N ASP A 263 9.69 -5.29 -6.61
CA ASP A 263 10.65 -4.36 -5.99
C ASP A 263 10.09 -2.93 -5.80
N ASP A 264 8.90 -2.69 -6.35
CA ASP A 264 8.15 -1.44 -6.23
C ASP A 264 6.63 -1.76 -6.16
N THR A 265 5.81 -0.71 -6.02
CA THR A 265 4.36 -0.69 -5.88
C THR A 265 3.65 -1.56 -6.92
N ILE A 266 2.78 -2.46 -6.46
CA ILE A 266 1.88 -3.24 -7.32
C ILE A 266 0.64 -2.40 -7.61
N TYR A 267 0.23 -2.32 -8.87
CA TYR A 267 -0.96 -1.57 -9.29
C TYR A 267 -2.16 -2.46 -9.63
N SER A 268 -1.91 -3.72 -9.98
CA SER A 268 -2.98 -4.60 -10.47
C SER A 268 -2.71 -6.06 -10.14
N LEU A 269 -3.77 -6.77 -9.76
CA LEU A 269 -3.82 -8.20 -9.56
C LEU A 269 -5.00 -8.78 -10.35
N LYS A 270 -4.78 -9.88 -11.06
CA LYS A 270 -5.85 -10.65 -11.71
C LYS A 270 -5.59 -12.14 -11.61
N LEU A 271 -6.59 -12.90 -11.18
CA LEU A 271 -6.57 -14.36 -11.30
C LEU A 271 -6.85 -14.77 -12.74
N SER A 272 -6.23 -15.86 -13.18
CA SER A 272 -6.64 -16.54 -14.39
C SER A 272 -8.09 -17.04 -14.23
N PRO A 273 -8.87 -17.14 -15.31
CA PRO A 273 -10.20 -17.75 -15.28
C PRO A 273 -10.25 -19.13 -14.61
N THR A 274 -9.19 -19.92 -14.76
CA THR A 274 -9.03 -21.23 -14.10
C THR A 274 -8.77 -21.15 -12.59
N GLY A 275 -8.38 -19.99 -12.07
CA GLY A 275 -8.01 -19.78 -10.67
C GLY A 275 -6.66 -20.37 -10.27
N GLN A 276 -5.87 -20.87 -11.22
CA GLN A 276 -4.60 -21.56 -10.94
C GLN A 276 -3.39 -20.61 -10.92
N SER A 277 -3.52 -19.47 -11.61
CA SER A 277 -2.44 -18.48 -11.72
C SER A 277 -2.93 -17.10 -11.32
N LEU A 278 -2.05 -16.30 -10.72
CA LEU A 278 -2.27 -14.90 -10.37
C LEU A 278 -1.30 -14.05 -11.18
N ALA A 279 -1.78 -13.07 -11.95
CA ALA A 279 -0.96 -12.08 -12.60
C ALA A 279 -0.87 -10.81 -11.74
N SER A 280 0.30 -10.19 -11.70
CA SER A 280 0.55 -8.90 -11.05
C SER A 280 1.24 -7.93 -12.01
N ALA A 281 0.98 -6.63 -11.86
CA ALA A 281 1.65 -5.54 -12.59
C ALA A 281 2.14 -4.47 -11.60
N ALA A 282 3.34 -3.94 -11.81
CA ALA A 282 3.99 -3.06 -10.85
C ALA A 282 4.85 -1.94 -11.45
N ALA A 283 5.23 -1.01 -10.57
CA ALA A 283 6.13 0.12 -10.85
C ALA A 283 7.57 -0.32 -11.19
N ASP A 284 7.99 -1.53 -10.83
CA ASP A 284 9.29 -2.11 -11.22
C ASP A 284 9.37 -2.49 -12.71
N LYS A 285 8.35 -2.10 -13.50
CA LYS A 285 8.24 -2.26 -14.96
C LYS A 285 7.99 -3.70 -15.39
N LEU A 286 7.64 -4.57 -14.44
CA LEU A 286 7.36 -5.97 -14.70
C LEU A 286 5.88 -6.28 -14.51
N ALA A 287 5.41 -7.21 -15.33
CA ALA A 287 4.28 -8.05 -14.94
C ALA A 287 4.81 -9.44 -14.55
N ARG A 288 4.23 -10.07 -13.54
CA ARG A 288 4.64 -11.39 -13.05
C ARG A 288 3.44 -12.33 -12.96
N LEU A 289 3.70 -13.62 -13.16
CA LEU A 289 2.74 -14.70 -13.03
C LEU A 289 3.12 -15.60 -11.86
N TRP A 290 2.19 -15.87 -10.97
CA TRP A 290 2.38 -16.63 -9.74
C TRP A 290 1.48 -17.86 -9.71
N ASN A 291 1.96 -18.94 -9.12
CA ASN A 291 1.14 -20.11 -8.81
C ASN A 291 0.27 -19.81 -7.59
N VAL A 292 -1.05 -20.00 -7.71
CA VAL A 292 -2.01 -19.69 -6.64
C VAL A 292 -1.87 -20.64 -5.44
N ALA A 293 -1.47 -21.89 -5.68
CA ALA A 293 -1.42 -22.92 -4.64
C ALA A 293 -0.25 -22.70 -3.67
N ASP A 294 0.95 -22.40 -4.17
CA ASP A 294 2.18 -22.28 -3.38
C ASP A 294 2.84 -20.90 -3.40
N GLY A 295 2.30 -19.93 -4.14
CA GLY A 295 2.79 -18.56 -4.21
C GLY A 295 4.11 -18.40 -4.98
N LYS A 296 4.58 -19.44 -5.68
CA LYS A 296 5.85 -19.35 -6.42
C LYS A 296 5.69 -18.57 -7.73
N LEU A 297 6.74 -17.82 -8.07
CA LEU A 297 6.86 -17.16 -9.35
C LEU A 297 6.94 -18.21 -10.49
N ILE A 298 6.02 -18.14 -11.44
CA ILE A 298 5.99 -18.95 -12.66
C ILE A 298 6.77 -18.25 -13.77
N SER A 299 6.56 -16.95 -13.96
CA SER A 299 7.12 -16.18 -15.07
C SER A 299 7.17 -14.68 -14.77
N SER A 300 8.11 -13.99 -15.42
CA SER A 300 8.20 -12.53 -15.47
C SER A 300 8.09 -12.10 -16.93
N TYR A 301 7.29 -11.07 -17.20
CA TYR A 301 7.09 -10.49 -18.53
C TYR A 301 7.85 -9.17 -18.60
N GLU A 302 8.98 -9.20 -19.30
CA GLU A 302 9.91 -8.09 -19.48
C GLU A 302 9.70 -7.44 -20.84
N GLY A 303 9.69 -6.11 -20.88
CA GLY A 303 9.60 -5.36 -22.14
C GLY A 303 8.95 -3.98 -22.00
N HIS A 304 8.26 -3.72 -20.90
CA HIS A 304 7.81 -2.37 -20.58
C HIS A 304 8.99 -1.50 -20.14
N THR A 305 9.02 -0.24 -20.57
CA THR A 305 10.13 0.70 -20.26
C THR A 305 9.83 1.60 -19.06
N ASN A 306 8.59 1.55 -18.56
CA ASN A 306 8.07 2.31 -17.43
C ASN A 306 7.04 1.47 -16.65
N HIS A 307 6.43 2.02 -15.61
CA HIS A 307 5.51 1.32 -14.71
C HIS A 307 4.43 0.54 -15.48
N VAL A 308 4.18 -0.72 -15.10
CA VAL A 308 3.05 -1.50 -15.60
C VAL A 308 1.87 -1.26 -14.67
N LEU A 309 0.81 -0.63 -15.18
CA LEU A 309 -0.32 -0.17 -14.37
C LEU A 309 -1.46 -1.19 -14.33
N SER A 310 -1.58 -2.06 -15.33
CA SER A 310 -2.69 -3.01 -15.43
C SER A 310 -2.28 -4.34 -16.05
N VAL A 311 -2.88 -5.42 -15.56
CA VAL A 311 -2.85 -6.77 -16.16
C VAL A 311 -4.27 -7.27 -16.39
N ALA A 312 -4.48 -8.08 -17.44
CA ALA A 312 -5.75 -8.76 -17.68
C ALA A 312 -5.55 -10.06 -18.48
N PHE A 313 -6.19 -11.15 -18.05
CA PHE A 313 -6.27 -12.40 -18.81
C PHE A 313 -7.42 -12.37 -19.81
N ASN A 314 -7.22 -13.00 -20.96
CA ASN A 314 -8.34 -13.40 -21.81
C ASN A 314 -9.08 -14.60 -21.19
N GLN A 315 -10.26 -14.95 -21.75
CA GLN A 315 -11.20 -15.91 -21.14
C GLN A 315 -10.63 -17.33 -20.98
N ASP A 316 -9.76 -17.77 -21.89
CA ASP A 316 -9.16 -19.11 -21.86
C ASP A 316 -7.79 -19.16 -21.14
N ALA A 317 -7.35 -18.03 -20.59
CA ALA A 317 -6.06 -17.85 -19.92
C ALA A 317 -4.83 -18.13 -20.81
N THR A 318 -4.99 -18.10 -22.14
CA THR A 318 -3.86 -18.28 -23.09
C THR A 318 -3.09 -17.00 -23.32
N GLN A 319 -3.73 -15.84 -23.16
CA GLN A 319 -3.12 -14.53 -23.35
C GLN A 319 -3.21 -13.68 -22.08
N LEU A 320 -2.11 -12.97 -21.81
CA LEU A 320 -2.04 -11.92 -20.80
C LEU A 320 -1.84 -10.59 -21.50
N ALA A 321 -2.67 -9.59 -21.20
CA ALA A 321 -2.46 -8.22 -21.62
C ALA A 321 -1.88 -7.40 -20.47
N THR A 322 -0.89 -6.57 -20.78
CA THR A 322 -0.25 -5.63 -19.85
C THR A 322 -0.27 -4.23 -20.46
N ALA A 323 -0.43 -3.20 -19.64
CA ALA A 323 -0.33 -1.82 -20.10
C ALA A 323 0.22 -0.90 -19.03
N GLY A 324 0.81 0.23 -19.44
CA GLY A 324 1.51 1.07 -18.49
C GLY A 324 1.86 2.48 -18.93
N ALA A 325 2.70 3.09 -18.10
CA ALA A 325 3.20 4.46 -18.21
C ALA A 325 4.18 4.67 -19.39
N ASP A 326 4.58 3.60 -20.07
CA ASP A 326 5.33 3.67 -21.33
C ASP A 326 4.44 3.82 -22.56
N ARG A 327 3.11 3.95 -22.35
CA ARG A 327 2.13 4.28 -23.39
C ARG A 327 1.96 3.15 -24.42
N GLU A 328 2.27 1.93 -24.00
CA GLU A 328 2.09 0.72 -24.79
C GLU A 328 1.17 -0.27 -24.06
N ILE A 329 0.47 -1.07 -24.86
CA ILE A 329 -0.18 -2.29 -24.41
C ILE A 329 0.60 -3.43 -25.04
N LYS A 330 0.94 -4.45 -24.26
CA LYS A 330 1.62 -5.66 -24.73
C LYS A 330 0.72 -6.86 -24.45
N VAL A 331 0.59 -7.75 -25.42
CA VAL A 331 -0.13 -9.01 -25.26
C VAL A 331 0.87 -10.14 -25.38
N TRP A 332 0.85 -11.04 -24.41
CA TRP A 332 1.79 -12.12 -24.23
C TRP A 332 1.08 -13.47 -24.35
N ASP A 333 1.69 -14.42 -25.03
CA ASP A 333 1.29 -15.83 -24.89
C ASP A 333 1.76 -16.33 -23.52
N VAL A 334 0.84 -16.87 -22.72
CA VAL A 334 1.13 -17.29 -21.35
C VAL A 334 2.07 -18.50 -21.30
N LYS A 335 2.00 -19.38 -22.30
CA LYS A 335 2.76 -20.63 -22.33
C LYS A 335 4.19 -20.42 -22.86
N SER A 336 4.34 -19.75 -24.00
CA SER A 336 5.63 -19.47 -24.62
C SER A 336 6.33 -18.27 -24.00
N ARG A 337 5.58 -17.36 -23.37
CA ARG A 337 6.05 -16.08 -22.79
C ARG A 337 6.50 -15.07 -23.85
N GLU A 338 6.19 -15.32 -25.11
CA GLU A 338 6.50 -14.41 -26.20
C GLU A 338 5.54 -13.21 -26.19
N GLN A 339 6.07 -12.04 -26.52
CA GLN A 339 5.25 -10.86 -26.79
C GLN A 339 4.63 -10.99 -28.18
N ASP A 340 3.35 -11.37 -28.24
CA ASP A 340 2.63 -11.54 -29.49
C ASP A 340 2.27 -10.20 -30.12
N VAL A 341 1.84 -9.21 -29.33
CA VAL A 341 1.28 -7.97 -29.88
C VAL A 341 1.73 -6.75 -29.09
N THR A 342 2.04 -5.66 -29.79
CA THR A 342 2.14 -4.31 -29.20
C THR A 342 1.06 -3.42 -29.80
N LEU A 343 0.32 -2.72 -28.95
CA LEU A 343 -0.74 -1.78 -29.31
C LEU A 343 -0.49 -0.41 -28.66
N GLY A 344 -1.20 0.60 -29.17
CA GLY A 344 -1.13 1.98 -28.71
C GLY A 344 -0.46 2.91 -29.73
N ASP A 345 -0.61 4.21 -29.54
CA ASP A 345 -0.09 5.24 -30.44
C ASP A 345 1.09 6.03 -29.83
N LYS A 346 1.58 5.59 -28.66
CA LYS A 346 2.67 6.19 -27.88
C LYS A 346 2.40 7.62 -27.39
N LYS A 347 1.15 8.06 -27.37
CA LYS A 347 0.78 9.43 -26.96
C LYS A 347 0.31 9.53 -25.52
N THR A 348 -0.41 8.53 -25.02
CA THR A 348 -1.08 8.57 -23.72
C THR A 348 -0.74 7.36 -22.86
N VAL A 349 -0.72 7.53 -21.55
CA VAL A 349 -0.52 6.42 -20.61
C VAL A 349 -1.79 5.58 -20.58
N PHE A 350 -1.65 4.26 -20.62
CA PHE A 350 -2.76 3.35 -20.41
C PHE A 350 -2.86 3.00 -18.93
N THR A 351 -4.00 3.33 -18.32
CA THR A 351 -4.20 3.25 -16.87
C THR A 351 -4.88 1.95 -16.44
N ALA A 352 -5.80 1.43 -17.25
CA ALA A 352 -6.45 0.15 -17.00
C ALA A 352 -6.80 -0.60 -18.28
N LEU A 353 -6.88 -1.92 -18.15
CA LEU A 353 -7.27 -2.87 -19.19
C LEU A 353 -8.37 -3.81 -18.71
N ALA A 354 -9.23 -4.24 -19.62
CA ALA A 354 -10.10 -5.38 -19.42
C ALA A 354 -10.34 -6.11 -20.75
N TRP A 355 -10.19 -7.43 -20.74
CA TRP A 355 -10.71 -8.26 -21.82
C TRP A 355 -12.22 -8.32 -21.74
N THR A 356 -12.88 -8.37 -22.90
CA THR A 356 -14.29 -8.71 -22.95
C THR A 356 -14.50 -10.13 -22.43
N PRO A 357 -15.63 -10.42 -21.78
CA PRO A 357 -15.85 -11.74 -21.18
C PRO A 357 -15.83 -12.91 -22.18
N ASP A 358 -16.05 -12.66 -23.47
CA ASP A 358 -15.92 -13.62 -24.55
C ASP A 358 -14.48 -13.79 -25.09
N GLY A 359 -13.53 -13.04 -24.55
CA GLY A 359 -12.11 -13.04 -24.93
C GLY A 359 -11.79 -12.43 -26.30
N LYS A 360 -12.76 -11.85 -27.01
CA LYS A 360 -12.58 -11.40 -28.41
C LYS A 360 -12.06 -9.97 -28.56
N ALA A 361 -12.20 -9.15 -27.52
CA ALA A 361 -11.75 -7.77 -27.55
C ALA A 361 -11.02 -7.37 -26.27
N LEU A 362 -10.10 -6.43 -26.41
CA LEU A 362 -9.38 -5.82 -25.30
C LEU A 362 -9.76 -4.34 -25.22
N VAL A 363 -10.31 -3.92 -24.08
CA VAL A 363 -10.61 -2.51 -23.79
C VAL A 363 -9.45 -1.92 -22.97
N ALA A 364 -9.01 -0.75 -23.38
CA ALA A 364 -7.99 0.02 -22.68
C ALA A 364 -8.44 1.48 -22.50
N ILE A 365 -8.15 2.06 -21.34
CA ILE A 365 -8.43 3.47 -21.01
C ILE A 365 -7.15 4.21 -20.66
N THR A 366 -7.19 5.54 -20.74
CA THR A 366 -5.98 6.38 -20.65
C THR A 366 -6.05 7.48 -19.61
N ASP A 367 -4.88 8.04 -19.30
CA ASP A 367 -4.70 9.23 -18.46
C ASP A 367 -5.26 10.54 -19.07
N LYS A 368 -5.74 10.50 -20.32
CA LYS A 368 -6.35 11.65 -21.04
C LYS A 368 -7.84 11.49 -21.29
N GLY A 369 -8.49 10.56 -20.59
CA GLY A 369 -9.93 10.38 -20.70
C GLY A 369 -10.40 9.70 -21.97
N SER A 370 -9.47 9.17 -22.77
CA SER A 370 -9.79 8.39 -23.95
C SER A 370 -9.70 6.90 -23.65
N GLY A 371 -10.12 6.09 -24.60
CA GLY A 371 -9.90 4.66 -24.57
C GLY A 371 -10.00 4.04 -25.95
N SER A 372 -9.82 2.73 -26.03
CA SER A 372 -9.89 1.99 -27.27
C SER A 372 -10.35 0.56 -27.03
N ILE A 373 -11.11 0.03 -27.98
CA ILE A 373 -11.47 -1.37 -28.10
C ILE A 373 -10.62 -1.95 -29.22
N TYR A 374 -9.80 -2.94 -28.90
CA TYR A 374 -8.97 -3.67 -29.86
C TYR A 374 -9.58 -5.02 -30.14
N THR A 375 -9.72 -5.35 -31.41
CA THR A 375 -10.24 -6.63 -31.92
C THR A 375 -9.29 -7.18 -32.98
N GLU A 376 -9.47 -8.45 -33.36
CA GLU A 376 -8.71 -9.06 -34.45
C GLU A 376 -7.19 -8.93 -34.23
N LEU A 377 -6.72 -9.21 -33.00
CA LEU A 377 -5.32 -9.11 -32.62
C LEU A 377 -4.47 -10.08 -33.46
N LYS A 378 -3.41 -9.57 -34.09
CA LYS A 378 -2.51 -10.36 -34.93
C LYS A 378 -1.14 -10.49 -34.26
N LYS A 379 -0.71 -11.72 -34.00
CA LYS A 379 0.65 -12.02 -33.52
C LYS A 379 1.68 -11.38 -34.46
N HIS A 380 2.72 -10.75 -33.91
CA HIS A 380 3.81 -10.14 -34.64
C HIS A 380 4.69 -11.24 -35.23
N ASP A 381 4.90 -11.22 -36.54
CA ASP A 381 5.68 -12.22 -37.30
C ASP A 381 7.04 -11.66 -37.77
N GLY A 382 7.46 -10.50 -37.24
CA GLY A 382 8.68 -9.82 -37.64
C GLY A 382 8.49 -8.86 -38.82
N ALA A 383 7.33 -8.87 -39.49
CA ALA A 383 7.04 -7.89 -40.53
C ALA A 383 6.75 -6.51 -39.93
N GLN A 384 7.31 -5.45 -40.53
CA GLN A 384 6.90 -4.08 -40.23
C GLN A 384 5.50 -3.84 -40.80
N ARG A 385 4.47 -4.07 -39.98
CA ARG A 385 3.08 -3.74 -40.28
C ARG A 385 2.54 -2.72 -39.29
N SER A 386 1.67 -1.83 -39.77
CA SER A 386 0.98 -0.83 -38.94
C SER A 386 -0.32 -1.35 -38.32
N ASP A 387 -0.85 -2.50 -38.78
CA ASP A 387 -2.14 -3.05 -38.38
C ASP A 387 -2.02 -4.33 -37.50
N THR A 388 -1.57 -4.16 -36.26
CA THR A 388 -1.50 -5.27 -35.29
C THR A 388 -2.86 -5.64 -34.67
N ALA A 389 -3.86 -4.77 -34.84
CA ALA A 389 -5.24 -4.97 -34.42
C ALA A 389 -6.19 -4.00 -35.13
N LYS A 390 -7.47 -4.32 -35.13
CA LYS A 390 -8.53 -3.36 -35.45
C LYS A 390 -8.87 -2.54 -34.20
N GLN A 391 -8.78 -1.22 -34.32
CA GLN A 391 -9.02 -0.27 -33.23
C GLN A 391 -10.33 0.50 -33.42
N THR A 392 -11.20 0.45 -32.42
CA THR A 392 -12.34 1.35 -32.26
C THR A 392 -12.06 2.30 -31.11
N LYS A 393 -12.08 3.61 -31.34
CA LYS A 393 -11.79 4.61 -30.30
C LYS A 393 -13.02 4.88 -29.44
N LEU A 394 -12.81 5.03 -28.14
CA LEU A 394 -13.79 5.59 -27.22
C LEU A 394 -13.66 7.12 -27.24
N ASN A 395 -14.79 7.84 -27.35
CA ASN A 395 -14.79 9.30 -27.26
C ASN A 395 -14.11 9.78 -25.95
N SER A 396 -13.28 10.82 -26.05
CA SER A 396 -12.57 11.37 -24.88
C SER A 396 -13.54 12.11 -23.95
N THR A 397 -13.34 11.91 -22.65
CA THR A 397 -14.06 12.60 -21.57
C THR A 397 -13.35 13.87 -21.11
N GLY A 398 -12.09 14.08 -21.53
CA GLY A 398 -11.23 15.20 -21.12
C GLY A 398 -10.51 15.01 -19.76
N ASN A 399 -10.89 14.01 -18.97
CA ASN A 399 -10.42 13.78 -17.60
C ASN A 399 -9.73 12.43 -17.45
N MET A 400 -8.80 12.28 -16.51
CA MET A 400 -8.07 11.01 -16.32
C MET A 400 -9.03 9.88 -15.93
N LEU A 401 -8.86 8.70 -16.53
CA LEU A 401 -9.58 7.48 -16.14
C LEU A 401 -8.66 6.53 -15.39
N TYR A 402 -9.15 5.88 -14.33
CA TYR A 402 -8.39 4.99 -13.45
C TYR A 402 -8.79 3.53 -13.53
N SER A 403 -10.08 3.25 -13.71
CA SER A 403 -10.63 1.90 -13.61
C SER A 403 -11.61 1.61 -14.74
N VAL A 404 -11.72 0.35 -15.14
CA VAL A 404 -12.62 -0.09 -16.21
C VAL A 404 -13.31 -1.41 -15.86
N ALA A 405 -14.60 -1.53 -16.19
CA ALA A 405 -15.32 -2.79 -16.17
C ALA A 405 -16.24 -2.90 -17.39
N ILE A 406 -16.51 -4.14 -17.78
CA ILE A 406 -17.27 -4.50 -18.96
C ILE A 406 -18.34 -5.51 -18.55
N THR A 407 -19.55 -5.34 -19.06
CA THR A 407 -20.65 -6.31 -18.93
C THR A 407 -20.35 -7.63 -19.65
N GLY A 408 -20.97 -8.73 -19.22
CA GLY A 408 -20.82 -10.08 -19.79
C GLY A 408 -21.09 -10.15 -21.29
N ASP A 409 -22.07 -9.38 -21.74
CA ASP A 409 -22.44 -9.28 -23.16
C ASP A 409 -21.57 -8.31 -23.97
N ALA A 410 -20.55 -7.70 -23.32
CA ALA A 410 -19.64 -6.71 -23.88
C ALA A 410 -20.32 -5.44 -24.46
N LYS A 411 -21.60 -5.19 -24.14
CA LYS A 411 -22.32 -4.03 -24.70
C LYS A 411 -22.14 -2.75 -23.92
N LYS A 412 -21.75 -2.82 -22.65
CA LYS A 412 -21.51 -1.65 -21.80
C LYS A 412 -20.11 -1.68 -21.20
N ILE A 413 -19.41 -0.57 -21.35
CA ILE A 413 -18.10 -0.30 -20.75
C ILE A 413 -18.29 0.85 -19.75
N PHE A 414 -17.83 0.64 -18.52
CA PHE A 414 -17.82 1.63 -17.44
C PHE A 414 -16.37 2.01 -17.15
N ALA A 415 -16.06 3.30 -17.10
CA ALA A 415 -14.74 3.76 -16.67
C ALA A 415 -14.82 4.84 -15.59
N GLY A 416 -14.08 4.66 -14.51
CA GLY A 416 -14.02 5.59 -13.39
C GLY A 416 -13.01 6.71 -13.62
N GLY A 417 -13.40 7.96 -13.37
CA GLY A 417 -12.59 9.16 -13.58
C GLY A 417 -12.03 9.79 -12.30
N ASP A 418 -11.15 10.78 -12.47
CA ASP A 418 -10.54 11.57 -11.39
C ASP A 418 -11.52 12.50 -10.67
N GLU A 419 -12.61 12.87 -11.34
CA GLU A 419 -13.66 13.75 -10.85
C GLU A 419 -14.76 13.03 -10.04
N GLY A 420 -14.57 11.74 -9.76
CA GLY A 420 -15.56 10.89 -9.07
C GLY A 420 -16.69 10.38 -9.95
N LYS A 421 -16.63 10.67 -11.24
CA LYS A 421 -17.64 10.29 -12.24
C LYS A 421 -17.30 8.94 -12.85
N VAL A 422 -18.33 8.17 -13.21
CA VAL A 422 -18.17 6.98 -14.07
C VAL A 422 -18.73 7.28 -15.45
N TRP A 423 -17.93 7.08 -16.48
CA TRP A 423 -18.29 7.28 -17.88
C TRP A 423 -18.71 5.97 -18.53
N LEU A 424 -19.70 6.04 -19.42
CA LEU A 424 -20.30 4.87 -20.06
C LEU A 424 -20.16 4.94 -21.58
N TRP A 425 -19.73 3.83 -22.17
CA TRP A 425 -19.73 3.62 -23.62
C TRP A 425 -20.47 2.33 -23.99
N ASP A 426 -20.99 2.28 -25.20
CA ASP A 426 -21.45 1.03 -25.81
C ASP A 426 -20.29 0.23 -26.43
N GLY A 427 -20.56 -1.01 -26.83
CA GLY A 427 -19.59 -1.88 -27.50
C GLY A 427 -19.12 -1.37 -28.88
N ALA A 428 -19.76 -0.34 -29.45
CA ALA A 428 -19.31 0.35 -30.66
C ALA A 428 -18.41 1.55 -30.36
N GLY A 429 -18.13 1.82 -29.08
CA GLY A 429 -17.28 2.90 -28.61
C GLY A 429 -17.95 4.27 -28.52
N LYS A 430 -19.28 4.34 -28.70
CA LYS A 430 -20.04 5.58 -28.55
C LYS A 430 -20.36 5.81 -27.07
N GLN A 431 -20.10 7.03 -26.60
CA GLN A 431 -20.46 7.42 -25.24
C GLN A 431 -21.99 7.45 -25.08
N THR A 432 -22.50 6.73 -24.08
CA THR A 432 -23.94 6.57 -23.82
C THR A 432 -24.42 7.33 -22.58
N GLY A 433 -23.51 7.74 -21.69
CA GLY A 433 -23.87 8.52 -20.52
C GLY A 433 -22.78 8.54 -19.46
N SER A 434 -23.19 8.83 -18.23
CA SER A 434 -22.31 8.86 -17.07
C SER A 434 -23.08 8.77 -15.76
N ILE A 435 -22.44 8.27 -14.71
CA ILE A 435 -22.94 8.26 -13.32
C ILE A 435 -22.18 9.34 -12.55
N ALA A 436 -22.93 10.24 -11.90
CA ALA A 436 -22.37 11.32 -11.10
C ALA A 436 -21.79 10.82 -9.74
N PRO A 437 -20.87 11.58 -9.12
CA PRO A 437 -20.23 11.24 -7.84
C PRO A 437 -21.19 11.00 -6.68
#